data_AF-A0A1H6REL8-F1
#
_entry.id   AF-A0A1H6REL8-F1
#
_cell.length_a   1.000
_cell.length_b   1.000
_cell.length_c   1.000
_cell.angle_alpha   90.00
_cell.angle_beta   90.00
_cell.angle_gamma   90.00
#
_symmetry.space_group_name_H-M   'P 1'
#
loop_
_entity.id
_entity.type
_entity.pdbx_description
1 polymer ?
#
loop_
_entity_poly.entity_id
_entity_poly.type
_entity_poly.pdbx_seq_one_letter_code
_entity_poly.pdbx_strand_id
1 'polypeptide(L)'
;MFMGEYCMNGKLFAQAITKVISGLLLVGFLLFLPAGSFLYWNGWLLIAVLFVPMIVVGFVMMKKNPELLRKRLNVKEEQSEQKTVIVLSGVMFLAAFIVAGLNFRFGWIVLQKWIVYAATAVFLLGYILYAEVLRENAYLSRTVEVQENQKVIDTGLYGIVRHPMYMSTFLLFFSMPLVLGSVISFVIMLVYIPIIAKRIRNEEQVLEEGLAGYSDYKKKVKYKVIPYVW
;
A
#
# COMPACT_ATOMS: atom_id res chain seq x y z
N MET A 1 -30.25 22.05 7.61
CA MET A 1 -29.42 21.18 6.75
C MET A 1 -27.91 21.42 6.94
N PHE A 2 -27.43 22.66 7.11
CA PHE A 2 -26.00 22.98 7.28
C PHE A 2 -25.31 22.45 8.55
N MET A 3 -26.00 22.29 9.69
CA MET A 3 -25.37 21.75 10.92
C MET A 3 -24.99 20.27 10.83
N GLY A 4 -25.64 19.49 9.95
CA GLY A 4 -25.36 18.07 9.74
C GLY A 4 -24.04 17.84 9.03
N GLU A 5 -23.73 18.60 7.97
CA GLU A 5 -22.48 18.50 7.21
C GLU A 5 -21.26 18.91 8.04
N TYR A 6 -21.35 19.97 8.85
CA TYR A 6 -20.25 20.41 9.71
C TYR A 6 -19.92 19.37 10.80
N CYS A 7 -20.95 18.80 11.44
CA CYS A 7 -20.78 17.76 12.47
C CYS A 7 -20.27 16.43 11.85
N MET A 8 -20.68 16.11 10.62
CA MET A 8 -20.16 14.95 9.86
C MET A 8 -18.68 15.11 9.48
N ASN A 9 -18.26 16.30 9.04
CA ASN A 9 -16.85 16.57 8.71
C ASN A 9 -15.94 16.47 9.95
N GLY A 10 -16.40 16.92 11.12
CA GLY A 10 -15.64 16.83 12.37
C GLY A 10 -15.34 15.39 12.81
N LYS A 11 -16.35 14.50 12.77
CA LYS A 11 -16.17 13.08 13.11
C LYS A 11 -15.28 12.34 12.11
N LEU A 12 -15.44 12.61 10.81
CA LEU A 12 -14.61 12.02 9.76
C LEU A 12 -13.15 12.47 9.89
N PHE A 13 -12.93 13.76 10.17
CA PHE A 13 -11.61 14.34 10.41
C PHE A 13 -10.94 13.72 11.65
N ALA A 14 -11.66 13.60 12.75
CA ALA A 14 -11.16 12.94 13.95
C ALA A 14 -10.77 11.48 13.68
N GLN A 15 -11.59 10.73 12.94
CA GLN A 15 -11.25 9.35 12.55
C GLN A 15 -10.00 9.27 11.67
N ALA A 16 -9.86 10.17 10.70
CA ALA A 16 -8.68 10.23 9.84
C ALA A 16 -7.41 10.54 10.64
N ILE A 17 -7.46 11.54 11.53
CA ILE A 17 -6.37 11.91 12.43
C ILE A 17 -6.00 10.73 13.33
N THR A 18 -6.97 10.10 13.98
CA THR A 18 -6.71 8.98 14.88
C THR A 18 -5.99 7.86 14.16
N LYS A 19 -6.40 7.50 12.93
CA LYS A 19 -5.69 6.47 12.16
C LYS A 19 -4.27 6.87 11.78
N VAL A 20 -4.04 8.12 11.39
CA VAL A 20 -2.70 8.63 11.07
C VAL A 20 -1.81 8.61 12.29
N ILE A 21 -2.29 9.09 13.44
CA ILE A 21 -1.54 9.09 14.70
C ILE A 21 -1.26 7.67 15.17
N SER A 22 -2.26 6.78 15.17
CA SER A 22 -2.07 5.37 15.53
C SER A 22 -1.06 4.68 14.62
N GLY A 23 -1.11 4.94 13.32
CA GLY A 23 -0.12 4.44 12.36
C GLY A 23 1.29 4.96 12.65
N LEU A 24 1.43 6.25 12.90
CA LEU A 24 2.72 6.88 13.21
C LEU A 24 3.32 6.33 14.49
N LEU A 25 2.51 6.18 15.54
CA LEU A 25 2.93 5.58 16.82
C LEU A 25 3.33 4.12 16.64
N LEU A 26 2.56 3.33 15.89
CA LEU A 26 2.87 1.93 15.63
C LEU A 26 4.19 1.78 14.87
N VAL A 27 4.37 2.49 13.76
CA VAL A 27 5.61 2.44 12.96
C VAL A 27 6.79 2.96 13.78
N GLY A 28 6.61 4.07 14.51
CA GLY A 28 7.64 4.61 15.40
C GLY A 28 8.06 3.60 16.47
N PHE A 29 7.09 2.93 17.12
CA PHE A 29 7.38 1.90 18.10
C PHE A 29 8.13 0.71 17.50
N LEU A 30 7.66 0.19 16.36
CA LEU A 30 8.28 -0.95 15.68
C LEU A 30 9.71 -0.67 15.18
N LEU A 31 10.06 0.60 14.94
CA LEU A 31 11.41 0.97 14.49
C LEU A 31 12.31 1.38 15.66
N PHE A 32 11.88 2.31 16.49
CA PHE A 32 12.74 2.95 17.49
C PHE A 32 12.94 2.10 18.76
N LEU A 33 11.94 1.30 19.15
CA LEU A 33 12.11 0.39 20.29
C LEU A 33 13.22 -0.66 20.02
N PRO A 34 13.21 -1.41 18.90
CA PRO A 34 14.30 -2.33 18.60
C PRO A 34 15.61 -1.61 18.26
N ALA A 35 15.56 -0.43 17.63
CA ALA A 35 16.76 0.40 17.41
C ALA A 35 17.44 0.84 18.71
N GLY A 36 16.67 1.03 19.79
CA GLY A 36 17.16 1.52 21.07
C GLY A 36 17.66 2.98 21.01
N SER A 37 17.35 3.72 19.95
CA SER A 37 17.82 5.09 19.75
C SER A 37 16.96 5.85 18.73
N PHE A 38 16.65 7.11 19.03
CA PHE A 38 16.00 8.04 18.10
C PHE A 38 16.95 8.66 17.08
N LEU A 39 18.26 8.38 17.16
CA LEU A 39 19.26 8.81 16.17
C LEU A 39 19.18 8.00 14.86
N TYR A 40 18.26 7.04 14.78
CA TYR A 40 18.00 6.28 13.57
C TYR A 40 17.33 7.14 12.49
N TRP A 41 18.13 7.96 11.79
CA TRP A 41 17.67 8.90 10.77
C TRP A 41 16.82 8.25 9.69
N ASN A 42 17.19 7.07 9.21
CA ASN A 42 16.44 6.35 8.20
C ASN A 42 15.02 5.97 8.65
N GLY A 43 14.83 5.74 9.97
CA GLY A 43 13.50 5.52 10.55
C GLY A 43 12.62 6.77 10.43
N TRP A 44 13.17 7.95 10.73
CA TRP A 44 12.49 9.23 10.52
C TRP A 44 12.22 9.51 9.04
N LEU A 45 13.20 9.21 8.17
CA LEU A 45 13.04 9.35 6.72
C LEU A 45 11.85 8.51 6.23
N LEU A 46 11.78 7.22 6.61
CA LEU A 46 10.65 6.36 6.23
C LEU A 46 9.32 6.93 6.75
N ILE A 47 9.25 7.34 8.02
CA ILE A 47 8.04 7.94 8.60
C ILE A 47 7.63 9.18 7.79
N ALA A 48 8.56 10.07 7.47
CA ALA A 48 8.26 11.27 6.70
C ALA A 48 7.71 10.92 5.31
N VAL A 49 8.39 10.04 4.56
CA VAL A 49 7.95 9.70 3.19
C VAL A 49 6.67 8.87 3.16
N LEU A 50 6.38 8.10 4.20
CA LEU A 50 5.15 7.31 4.34
C LEU A 50 3.95 8.19 4.72
N PHE A 51 4.10 9.07 5.70
CA PHE A 51 2.96 9.79 6.27
C PHE A 51 2.70 11.15 5.59
N VAL A 52 3.72 11.89 5.16
CA VAL A 52 3.51 13.23 4.56
C VAL A 52 2.63 13.17 3.31
N PRO A 53 2.92 12.32 2.30
CA PRO A 53 2.05 12.21 1.12
C PRO A 53 0.63 11.76 1.49
N MET A 54 0.49 10.82 2.43
CA MET A 54 -0.81 10.33 2.89
C MET A 54 -1.65 11.44 3.53
N ILE A 55 -1.02 12.28 4.37
CA ILE A 55 -1.66 13.43 4.99
C ILE A 55 -2.10 14.44 3.93
N VAL A 56 -1.20 14.79 2.99
CA VAL A 56 -1.51 15.72 1.88
C VAL A 56 -2.70 15.22 1.05
N VAL A 57 -2.67 13.96 0.62
CA VAL A 57 -3.76 13.35 -0.14
C VAL A 57 -5.05 13.30 0.69
N GLY A 58 -4.96 12.95 1.98
CA GLY A 58 -6.09 12.93 2.90
C GLY A 58 -6.79 14.29 3.00
N PHE A 59 -6.02 15.37 3.16
CA PHE A 59 -6.54 16.73 3.17
C PHE A 59 -7.18 17.12 1.84
N VAL A 60 -6.53 16.79 0.71
CA VAL A 60 -7.07 17.05 -0.63
C VAL A 60 -8.40 16.31 -0.86
N MET A 61 -8.47 15.03 -0.49
CA MET A 61 -9.69 14.22 -0.63
C MET A 61 -10.80 14.72 0.29
N MET A 62 -10.49 15.14 1.52
CA MET A 62 -11.47 15.72 2.42
C MET A 62 -12.12 16.98 1.84
N LYS A 63 -11.36 17.80 1.12
CA LYS A 63 -11.88 19.02 0.47
C LYS A 63 -12.65 18.73 -0.82
N LYS A 64 -12.22 17.74 -1.61
CA LYS A 64 -12.78 17.47 -2.94
C LYS A 64 -13.91 16.44 -2.95
N ASN A 65 -13.85 15.41 -2.11
CA ASN A 65 -14.84 14.33 -2.08
C ASN A 65 -14.83 13.58 -0.72
N PRO A 66 -15.47 14.14 0.32
CA PRO A 66 -15.45 13.58 1.67
C PRO A 66 -16.17 12.23 1.78
N GLU A 67 -17.14 11.94 0.90
CA GLU A 67 -17.83 10.65 0.90
C GLU A 67 -16.94 9.49 0.46
N LEU A 68 -16.09 9.70 -0.54
CA LEU A 68 -15.09 8.71 -0.95
C LEU A 68 -14.10 8.42 0.19
N LEU A 69 -13.70 9.43 0.95
CA LEU A 69 -12.82 9.25 2.11
C LEU A 69 -13.52 8.42 3.20
N ARG A 70 -14.80 8.67 3.47
CA ARG A 70 -15.59 7.91 4.44
C ARG A 70 -15.72 6.44 4.07
N LYS A 71 -16.01 6.13 2.81
CA LYS A 71 -16.04 4.72 2.33
C LYS A 71 -14.70 4.02 2.53
N ARG A 72 -13.58 4.73 2.36
CA ARG A 72 -12.22 4.18 2.60
C ARG A 72 -11.87 4.04 4.08
N LEU A 73 -12.49 4.81 4.98
CA LEU A 73 -12.22 4.79 6.41
C LEU A 73 -13.10 3.80 7.19
N ASN A 74 -14.37 3.65 6.82
CA ASN A 74 -15.29 2.69 7.43
C ASN A 74 -15.16 1.34 6.72
N VAL A 75 -14.27 0.51 7.25
CA VAL A 75 -14.03 -0.82 6.68
C VAL A 75 -14.55 -1.88 7.64
N LYS A 76 -15.55 -2.63 7.21
CA LYS A 76 -15.86 -3.97 7.73
C LYS A 76 -15.48 -4.94 6.62
N GLU A 77 -14.44 -5.74 6.83
CA GLU A 77 -13.99 -6.75 5.87
C GLU A 77 -14.65 -8.09 6.20
N GLU A 78 -15.54 -8.55 5.32
CA GLU A 78 -16.38 -9.73 5.57
C GLU A 78 -15.80 -11.04 5.02
N GLN A 79 -14.86 -11.01 4.06
CA GLN A 79 -14.33 -12.23 3.42
C GLN A 79 -13.11 -12.83 4.15
N SER A 80 -13.12 -14.16 4.32
CA SER A 80 -12.13 -14.94 5.07
C SER A 80 -10.74 -15.02 4.42
N GLU A 81 -10.64 -15.15 3.09
CA GLU A 81 -9.35 -15.23 2.38
C GLU A 81 -8.55 -13.92 2.46
N GLN A 82 -9.26 -12.79 2.53
CA GLN A 82 -8.64 -11.48 2.71
C GLN A 82 -7.99 -11.35 4.08
N LYS A 83 -8.57 -11.98 5.12
CA LYS A 83 -8.00 -11.99 6.47
C LYS A 83 -6.63 -12.67 6.49
N THR A 84 -6.46 -13.79 5.79
CA THR A 84 -5.16 -14.48 5.72
C THR A 84 -4.09 -13.60 5.08
N VAL A 85 -4.42 -12.93 3.96
CA VAL A 85 -3.48 -12.01 3.30
C VAL A 85 -3.08 -10.87 4.24
N ILE A 86 -4.04 -10.32 4.97
CA ILE A 86 -3.80 -9.20 5.90
C ILE A 86 -2.96 -9.63 7.08
N VAL A 87 -3.25 -10.78 7.68
CA VAL A 87 -2.48 -11.32 8.81
C VAL A 87 -1.05 -11.62 8.38
N LEU A 88 -0.86 -12.33 7.25
CA LEU A 88 0.48 -12.63 6.73
C LEU A 88 1.26 -11.36 6.39
N SER A 89 0.61 -10.39 5.75
CA SER A 89 1.23 -9.09 5.46
C SER A 89 1.60 -8.35 6.74
N GLY A 90 0.73 -8.37 7.76
CA GLY A 90 0.97 -7.75 9.06
C GLY A 90 2.17 -8.36 9.79
N VAL A 91 2.26 -9.69 9.82
CA VAL A 91 3.42 -10.42 10.40
C VAL A 91 4.69 -10.09 9.63
N MET A 92 4.63 -10.06 8.29
CA MET A 92 5.76 -9.69 7.44
C MET A 92 6.25 -8.26 7.74
N PHE A 93 5.35 -7.27 7.82
CA PHE A 93 5.72 -5.88 8.14
C PHE A 93 6.29 -5.74 9.55
N LEU A 94 5.68 -6.41 10.53
CA LEU A 94 6.17 -6.42 11.91
C LEU A 94 7.60 -6.97 11.98
N ALA A 95 7.83 -8.13 11.35
CA ALA A 95 9.16 -8.73 11.30
C ALA A 95 10.17 -7.82 10.59
N ALA A 96 9.82 -7.29 9.41
CA ALA A 96 10.71 -6.43 8.62
C ALA A 96 11.09 -5.15 9.39
N PHE A 97 10.16 -4.49 10.06
CA PHE A 97 10.43 -3.24 10.78
C PHE A 97 11.22 -3.48 12.06
N ILE A 98 10.90 -4.53 12.82
CA ILE A 98 11.68 -4.89 14.01
C ILE A 98 13.12 -5.20 13.62
N VAL A 99 13.30 -6.03 12.59
CA VAL A 99 14.64 -6.39 12.08
C VAL A 99 15.39 -5.18 11.55
N ALA A 100 14.71 -4.17 10.99
CA ALA A 100 15.36 -2.95 10.54
C ALA A 100 15.92 -2.14 11.72
N GLY A 101 15.14 -2.01 12.79
CA GLY A 101 15.61 -1.39 14.03
C GLY A 101 16.80 -2.15 14.63
N LEU A 102 16.73 -3.48 14.69
CA LEU A 102 17.84 -4.30 15.18
C LEU A 102 19.09 -4.21 14.28
N ASN A 103 18.91 -4.16 12.95
CA ASN A 103 20.00 -3.95 12.01
C ASN A 103 20.71 -2.62 12.27
N PHE A 104 19.97 -1.55 12.55
CA PHE A 104 20.56 -0.27 12.95
C PHE A 104 21.29 -0.38 14.29
N ARG A 105 20.66 -0.99 15.30
CA ARG A 105 21.22 -1.09 16.66
C ARG A 105 22.53 -1.85 16.70
N PHE A 106 22.61 -2.98 15.99
CA PHE A 106 23.77 -3.86 16.02
C PHE A 106 24.71 -3.65 14.84
N GLY A 107 24.33 -2.83 13.85
CA GLY A 107 25.16 -2.52 12.70
C GLY A 107 25.49 -3.74 11.83
N TRP A 108 24.59 -4.72 11.73
CA TRP A 108 24.87 -5.98 11.01
C TRP A 108 25.25 -5.75 9.56
N ILE A 109 24.47 -4.95 8.84
CA ILE A 109 24.73 -4.57 7.45
C ILE A 109 24.48 -3.07 7.29
N VAL A 110 25.50 -2.34 6.82
CA VAL A 110 25.43 -0.91 6.56
C VAL A 110 25.30 -0.67 5.05
N LEU A 111 24.13 -0.19 4.64
CA LEU A 111 23.87 0.23 3.26
C LEU A 111 24.49 1.59 2.96
N GLN A 112 24.98 1.76 1.72
CA GLN A 112 25.49 3.05 1.24
C GLN A 112 24.35 4.07 1.12
N LYS A 113 24.62 5.34 1.47
CA LYS A 113 23.60 6.40 1.52
C LYS A 113 22.89 6.62 0.18
N TRP A 114 23.59 6.49 -0.95
CA TRP A 114 22.96 6.66 -2.26
C TRP A 114 21.88 5.61 -2.54
N ILE A 115 22.02 4.39 -2.00
CA ILE A 115 21.00 3.32 -2.13
C ILE A 115 19.75 3.70 -1.36
N VAL A 116 19.90 4.28 -0.16
CA VAL A 116 18.79 4.79 0.65
C VAL A 116 18.03 5.87 -0.12
N TYR A 117 18.72 6.86 -0.69
CA TYR A 117 18.08 7.93 -1.47
C TYR A 117 17.43 7.44 -2.77
N ALA A 118 18.07 6.50 -3.48
CA ALA A 118 17.49 5.86 -4.65
C ALA A 118 16.21 5.10 -4.29
N ALA A 119 16.23 4.32 -3.19
CA ALA A 119 15.03 3.64 -2.69
C ALA A 119 13.94 4.63 -2.27
N THR A 120 14.30 5.78 -1.68
CA THR A 120 13.33 6.84 -1.39
C THR A 120 12.68 7.39 -2.66
N ALA A 121 13.44 7.61 -3.73
CA ALA A 121 12.88 8.05 -5.01
C ALA A 121 11.93 7.00 -5.61
N VAL A 122 12.31 5.72 -5.56
CA VAL A 122 11.45 4.60 -6.02
C VAL A 122 10.18 4.50 -5.18
N PHE A 123 10.28 4.70 -3.86
CA PHE A 123 9.13 4.72 -2.96
C PHE A 123 8.14 5.83 -3.32
N LEU A 124 8.62 7.05 -3.56
CA LEU A 124 7.77 8.17 -3.98
C LEU A 124 7.16 7.94 -5.36
N LEU A 125 7.89 7.33 -6.29
CA LEU A 125 7.33 6.91 -7.59
C LEU A 125 6.20 5.88 -7.40
N GLY A 126 6.39 4.90 -6.51
CA GLY A 126 5.34 3.95 -6.15
C GLY A 126 4.08 4.63 -5.62
N TYR A 127 4.22 5.71 -4.86
CA TYR A 127 3.10 6.54 -4.39
C TYR A 127 2.35 7.22 -5.54
N ILE A 128 3.09 7.80 -6.48
CA ILE A 128 2.52 8.47 -7.66
C ILE A 128 1.74 7.45 -8.52
N LEU A 129 2.34 6.29 -8.80
CA LEU A 129 1.69 5.23 -9.55
C LEU A 129 0.45 4.69 -8.82
N TYR A 130 0.52 4.52 -7.50
CA TYR A 130 -0.64 4.10 -6.72
C TYR A 130 -1.79 5.12 -6.81
N ALA A 131 -1.48 6.42 -6.76
CA ALA A 131 -2.46 7.48 -6.94
C ALA A 131 -3.06 7.48 -8.35
N GLU A 132 -2.25 7.21 -9.37
CA GLU A 132 -2.70 7.12 -10.75
C GLU A 132 -3.63 5.92 -10.98
N VAL A 133 -3.31 4.76 -10.40
CA VAL A 133 -4.19 3.58 -10.45
C VAL A 133 -5.56 3.88 -9.82
N LEU A 134 -5.58 4.61 -8.70
CA LEU A 134 -6.82 5.04 -8.07
C LEU A 134 -7.62 6.05 -8.91
N ARG A 135 -6.95 6.81 -9.79
CA ARG A 135 -7.56 7.77 -10.70
C ARG A 135 -8.15 7.05 -11.92
N GLU A 136 -7.41 6.09 -12.48
CA GLU A 136 -7.82 5.32 -13.67
C GLU A 136 -8.98 4.37 -13.39
N ASN A 137 -8.99 3.70 -12.23
CA ASN A 137 -9.98 2.68 -11.91
C ASN A 137 -10.95 3.13 -10.80
N ALA A 138 -12.13 3.59 -11.22
CA ALA A 138 -13.22 3.97 -10.31
C ALA A 138 -13.84 2.77 -9.56
N TYR A 139 -13.71 1.55 -10.07
CA TYR A 139 -14.23 0.31 -9.47
C TYR A 139 -13.25 -0.35 -8.49
N LEU A 140 -12.15 0.33 -8.16
CA LEU A 140 -11.13 -0.26 -7.33
C LEU A 140 -11.61 -0.44 -5.89
N SER A 141 -11.90 -1.69 -5.53
CA SER A 141 -12.30 -2.10 -4.18
C SER A 141 -11.16 -2.84 -3.49
N ARG A 142 -11.16 -2.80 -2.15
CA ARG A 142 -10.27 -3.67 -1.34
C ARG A 142 -10.78 -5.10 -1.29
N THR A 143 -12.09 -5.27 -1.50
CA THR A 143 -12.75 -6.57 -1.54
C THR A 143 -12.69 -7.12 -2.95
N VAL A 144 -12.39 -8.42 -3.09
CA VAL A 144 -12.49 -9.13 -4.37
C VAL A 144 -13.97 -9.42 -4.61
N GLU A 145 -14.63 -8.54 -5.35
CA GLU A 145 -16.03 -8.64 -5.75
C GLU A 145 -16.25 -7.93 -7.08
N VAL A 146 -17.23 -8.39 -7.86
CA VAL A 146 -17.68 -7.71 -9.07
C VAL A 146 -18.79 -6.73 -8.67
N GLN A 147 -18.57 -5.45 -8.95
CA GLN A 147 -19.55 -4.40 -8.68
C GLN A 147 -20.63 -4.35 -9.77
N GLU A 148 -21.83 -3.88 -9.41
CA GLU A 148 -22.88 -3.62 -10.39
C GLU A 148 -22.40 -2.62 -11.46
N ASN A 149 -22.67 -2.94 -12.73
CA ASN A 149 -22.25 -2.15 -13.89
C ASN A 149 -20.73 -1.96 -14.01
N GLN A 150 -19.92 -2.81 -13.37
CA GLN A 150 -18.48 -2.81 -13.54
C GLN A 150 -18.11 -3.11 -14.98
N LYS A 151 -17.15 -2.33 -15.51
CA LYS A 151 -16.54 -2.56 -16.82
C LYS A 151 -15.07 -2.87 -16.65
N VAL A 152 -14.53 -3.63 -17.58
CA VAL A 152 -13.08 -3.85 -17.65
C VAL A 152 -12.41 -2.54 -18.03
N ILE A 153 -11.45 -2.11 -17.21
CA ILE A 153 -10.56 -0.99 -17.52
C ILE A 153 -9.31 -1.59 -18.17
N ASP A 154 -9.03 -1.22 -19.42
CA ASP A 154 -7.89 -1.74 -20.20
C ASP A 154 -7.02 -0.62 -20.81
N THR A 155 -7.19 0.61 -20.33
CA THR A 155 -6.44 1.81 -20.72
C THR A 155 -5.37 2.16 -19.69
N GLY A 156 -4.38 2.97 -20.07
CA GLY A 156 -3.39 3.47 -19.11
C GLY A 156 -2.52 2.36 -18.54
N LEU A 157 -2.32 2.34 -17.22
CA LEU A 157 -1.50 1.33 -16.55
C LEU A 157 -2.12 -0.08 -16.67
N TYR A 158 -3.45 -0.17 -16.71
CA TYR A 158 -4.18 -1.42 -16.95
C TYR A 158 -3.97 -1.96 -18.37
N GLY A 159 -3.57 -1.12 -19.34
CA GLY A 159 -3.18 -1.58 -20.67
C GLY A 159 -1.80 -2.27 -20.70
N ILE A 160 -0.98 -2.08 -19.67
CA ILE A 160 0.40 -2.59 -19.59
C ILE A 160 0.45 -3.87 -18.76
N VAL A 161 -0.16 -3.84 -17.57
CA VAL A 161 -0.23 -4.96 -16.64
C VAL A 161 -1.64 -5.09 -16.08
N ARG A 162 -2.08 -6.32 -15.78
CA ARG A 162 -3.45 -6.56 -15.31
C ARG A 162 -3.74 -5.98 -13.92
N HIS A 163 -2.71 -5.89 -13.08
CA HIS A 163 -2.82 -5.49 -11.68
C HIS A 163 -1.82 -4.38 -11.31
N PRO A 164 -2.00 -3.15 -11.85
CA PRO A 164 -1.05 -2.06 -11.63
C PRO A 164 -1.05 -1.54 -10.17
N MET A 165 -2.10 -1.81 -9.39
CA MET A 165 -2.05 -1.57 -7.94
C MET A 165 -0.95 -2.40 -7.28
N TYR A 166 -0.89 -3.70 -7.56
CA TYR A 166 0.13 -4.57 -6.97
C TYR A 166 1.53 -4.20 -7.49
N MET A 167 1.66 -3.71 -8.72
CA MET A 167 2.92 -3.17 -9.22
C MET A 167 3.39 -1.99 -8.36
N SER A 168 2.47 -1.07 -8.05
CA SER A 168 2.74 0.09 -7.21
C SER A 168 3.09 -0.31 -5.77
N THR A 169 2.40 -1.29 -5.19
CA THR A 169 2.71 -1.78 -3.83
C THR A 169 4.02 -2.54 -3.75
N PHE A 170 4.44 -3.22 -4.82
CA PHE A 170 5.80 -3.81 -4.90
C PHE A 170 6.87 -2.73 -4.78
N LEU A 171 6.75 -1.64 -5.55
CA LEU A 171 7.67 -0.50 -5.48
C LEU A 171 7.68 0.11 -4.08
N LEU A 172 6.52 0.32 -3.48
CA LEU A 172 6.41 0.85 -2.12
C LEU A 172 7.07 -0.10 -1.11
N PHE A 173 6.65 -1.36 -1.06
CA PHE A 173 6.99 -2.26 0.03
C PHE A 173 8.45 -2.71 -0.05
N PHE A 174 8.96 -3.00 -1.25
CA PHE A 174 10.36 -3.39 -1.41
C PHE A 174 11.32 -2.22 -1.21
N SER A 175 10.86 -0.97 -1.41
CA SER A 175 11.69 0.20 -1.10
C SER A 175 11.76 0.47 0.40
N MET A 176 10.73 0.17 1.20
CA MET A 176 10.73 0.53 2.64
C MET A 176 11.95 -0.01 3.40
N PRO A 177 12.34 -1.30 3.31
CA PRO A 177 13.53 -1.81 3.97
C PRO A 177 14.84 -1.16 3.51
N LEU A 178 14.93 -0.80 2.22
CA LEU A 178 16.10 -0.13 1.67
C LEU A 178 16.18 1.33 2.11
N VAL A 179 15.05 2.02 2.23
CA VAL A 179 14.96 3.34 2.87
C VAL A 179 15.40 3.26 4.33
N LEU A 180 15.00 2.20 5.03
CA LEU A 180 15.45 1.90 6.39
C LEU A 180 16.96 1.57 6.47
N GLY A 181 17.60 1.24 5.35
CA GLY A 181 19.01 0.82 5.34
C GLY A 181 19.20 -0.60 5.85
N SER A 182 18.23 -1.50 5.66
CA SER A 182 18.29 -2.90 6.09
C SER A 182 18.04 -3.89 4.95
N VAL A 183 19.12 -4.55 4.49
CA VAL A 183 19.04 -5.64 3.49
C VAL A 183 18.31 -6.85 4.06
N ILE A 184 18.48 -7.16 5.35
CA ILE A 184 17.83 -8.31 5.98
C ILE A 184 16.31 -8.11 5.99
N SER A 185 15.85 -6.90 6.32
CA SER A 185 14.45 -6.53 6.23
C SER A 185 13.92 -6.58 4.79
N PHE A 186 14.76 -6.29 3.80
CA PHE A 186 14.41 -6.43 2.38
C PHE A 186 14.13 -7.90 2.03
N VAL A 187 15.00 -8.82 2.46
CA VAL A 187 14.80 -10.26 2.26
C VAL A 187 13.50 -10.74 2.90
N ILE A 188 13.18 -10.28 4.12
CA ILE A 188 11.89 -10.58 4.77
C ILE A 188 10.72 -10.07 3.91
N MET A 189 10.84 -8.87 3.35
CA MET A 189 9.78 -8.27 2.53
C MET A 189 9.53 -9.03 1.22
N LEU A 190 10.48 -9.84 0.72
CA LEU A 190 10.25 -10.69 -0.46
C LEU A 190 9.13 -11.72 -0.25
N VAL A 191 8.75 -12.02 0.99
CA VAL A 191 7.57 -12.85 1.33
C VAL A 191 6.27 -12.24 0.77
N TYR A 192 6.26 -10.95 0.43
CA TYR A 192 5.12 -10.31 -0.23
C TYR A 192 4.79 -10.93 -1.59
N ILE A 193 5.79 -11.45 -2.30
CA ILE A 193 5.62 -12.05 -3.64
C ILE A 193 4.61 -13.21 -3.60
N PRO A 194 4.82 -14.29 -2.82
CA PRO A 194 3.86 -15.39 -2.76
C PRO A 194 2.50 -14.97 -2.18
N ILE A 195 2.46 -14.02 -1.23
CA ILE A 195 1.20 -13.52 -0.65
C ILE A 195 0.32 -12.91 -1.75
N ILE A 196 0.87 -12.01 -2.56
CA ILE A 196 0.14 -11.36 -3.64
C ILE A 196 -0.09 -12.29 -4.82
N ALA A 197 0.82 -13.22 -5.09
CA ALA A 197 0.59 -14.22 -6.13
C ALA A 197 -0.64 -15.09 -5.84
N LYS A 198 -0.88 -15.45 -4.57
CA LYS A 198 -2.11 -16.14 -4.17
C LYS A 198 -3.33 -15.23 -4.33
N ARG A 199 -3.25 -13.99 -3.85
CA ARG A 199 -4.34 -13.01 -3.94
C ARG A 199 -4.77 -12.74 -5.38
N ILE A 200 -3.82 -12.52 -6.28
CA ILE A 200 -4.07 -12.28 -7.71
C ILE A 200 -4.78 -13.46 -8.36
N ARG A 201 -4.41 -14.71 -8.01
CA ARG A 201 -5.08 -15.88 -8.59
C ARG A 201 -6.55 -15.93 -8.22
N ASN A 202 -6.87 -15.70 -6.95
CA ASN A 202 -8.26 -15.63 -6.48
C ASN A 202 -9.01 -14.47 -7.15
N GLU A 203 -8.38 -13.30 -7.23
CA GLU A 203 -8.96 -12.12 -7.87
C GLU A 203 -9.25 -12.35 -9.36
N GLU A 204 -8.29 -12.92 -10.11
CA GLU A 204 -8.51 -13.24 -11.53
C GLU A 204 -9.61 -14.29 -11.71
N GLN A 205 -9.72 -15.28 -10.82
CA GLN A 205 -10.79 -16.29 -10.89
C GLN A 205 -12.18 -15.64 -10.73
N VAL A 206 -12.36 -14.81 -9.68
CA VAL A 206 -13.63 -14.11 -9.44
C VAL A 206 -13.99 -13.18 -10.61
N LEU A 207 -13.00 -12.49 -11.20
CA LEU A 207 -13.22 -11.61 -12.35
C LEU A 207 -13.53 -12.39 -13.63
N GLU A 208 -12.91 -13.55 -13.87
CA GLU A 208 -13.25 -14.41 -15.01
C GLU A 208 -14.66 -14.97 -14.93
N GLU A 209 -15.12 -15.33 -13.72
CA GLU A 209 -16.46 -15.88 -13.49
C GLU A 209 -17.56 -14.79 -13.54
N GLY A 210 -17.27 -13.59 -13.04
CA GLY A 210 -18.29 -12.56 -12.82
C GLY A 210 -18.23 -11.32 -13.71
N LEU A 211 -17.10 -11.01 -14.36
CA LEU A 211 -16.92 -9.77 -15.13
C LEU A 211 -16.85 -10.03 -16.64
N ALA A 212 -17.91 -9.66 -17.34
CA ALA A 212 -17.97 -9.75 -18.80
C ALA A 212 -16.78 -9.01 -19.47
N GLY A 213 -16.12 -9.68 -20.42
CA GLY A 213 -14.97 -9.16 -21.16
C GLY A 213 -13.60 -9.35 -20.48
N TYR A 214 -13.56 -9.84 -19.23
CA TYR A 214 -12.29 -10.01 -18.52
C TYR A 214 -11.39 -11.09 -19.16
N SER A 215 -11.97 -12.18 -19.65
CA SER A 215 -11.24 -13.24 -20.35
C SER A 215 -10.55 -12.73 -21.62
N ASP A 216 -11.16 -11.80 -22.37
CA ASP A 216 -10.55 -11.20 -23.55
C ASP A 216 -9.46 -10.18 -23.17
N TYR A 217 -9.68 -9.44 -22.10
CA TYR A 217 -8.66 -8.57 -21.51
C TYR A 217 -7.41 -9.36 -21.08
N LYS A 218 -7.55 -10.55 -20.49
CA LYS A 218 -6.40 -11.41 -20.16
C LYS A 218 -5.59 -11.85 -21.38
N LYS A 219 -6.24 -12.04 -22.54
CA LYS A 219 -5.56 -12.35 -23.81
C LYS A 219 -4.78 -11.15 -24.34
N LYS A 220 -5.33 -9.94 -24.19
CA LYS A 220 -4.73 -8.67 -24.63
C LYS A 220 -3.55 -8.27 -23.74
N VAL A 221 -3.74 -8.24 -22.43
CA VAL A 221 -2.74 -7.80 -21.45
C VAL A 221 -2.14 -9.01 -20.77
N LYS A 222 -0.94 -9.41 -21.21
CA LYS A 222 -0.32 -10.69 -20.84
C LYS A 222 0.28 -10.71 -19.42
N TYR A 223 0.85 -9.59 -19.01
CA TYR A 223 1.57 -9.45 -17.73
C TYR A 223 0.60 -9.15 -16.59
N LYS A 224 0.83 -9.76 -15.42
CA LYS A 224 0.04 -9.55 -14.20
C LYS A 224 0.47 -8.29 -13.48
N VAL A 225 1.76 -8.16 -13.18
CA VAL A 225 2.29 -7.14 -12.26
C VAL A 225 3.56 -6.50 -12.78
N ILE A 226 4.48 -7.29 -13.34
CA ILE A 226 5.80 -6.81 -13.77
C ILE A 226 5.93 -7.10 -15.27
N PRO A 227 6.01 -6.06 -16.12
CA PRO A 227 6.19 -6.25 -17.56
C PRO A 227 7.37 -7.18 -17.85
N TYR A 228 7.19 -8.11 -18.78
CA TYR A 228 8.19 -9.09 -19.22
C TYR A 228 8.64 -10.13 -18.17
N VAL A 229 8.09 -10.10 -16.94
CA VAL A 229 8.46 -11.02 -15.87
C VAL A 229 7.25 -11.80 -15.34
N TRP A 230 6.16 -11.09 -15.00
CA TRP A 230 4.99 -11.67 -14.34
C TRP A 230 3.68 -11.02 -14.80
#